data_AF-A0A7S4RN50-F1
#
_entry.id   AF-A0A7S4RN50-F1
#
_cell.length_a   1.000
_cell.length_b   1.000
_cell.length_c   1.000
_cell.angle_alpha   90.00
_cell.angle_beta   90.00
_cell.angle_gamma   90.00
#
_symmetry.space_group_name_H-M   'P 1'
#
loop_
_entity.id
_entity.type
_entity.pdbx_description
1 polymer ?
#
loop_
_entity_poly.entity_id
_entity_poly.type
_entity_poly.pdbx_seq_one_letter_code
_entity_poly.pdbx_strand_id
1 'polypeptide(L)'
;FNEVEKVIENGSARYSLPESIRSLDWLKTNGHCVDNIEAGPSTIPAAGRGAFATRHINKGSVISVSPLLLFHREHFKMKVPDGRQTQQLATNYCFGHPRSTLLFFPYAPLVSLINHDSKLPNAEIRWFKKNDKVKDDMLERELIADLNESKKVDVMIEYVATKDIQPGEEIFLDYGKEWEHAWEDHEEHWIPEEDAAKYITYSSFMSINSDKPVRTKNEQEESPYPDNILTACFYEYFPHKGYIDTYDVGKDGTTTVWDEWQETDYLFYAHQYLRPCSILTREVEPNGDDVYSALMMNLPDTISYPEKVIPDKEHRIVSGIPRKAITFVEMPYRSDQHLISVFRHPIGIPDSMFPPSWKNT
;
A
#
# COMPACT_ATOMS: atom_id res chain seq x y z
N PHE A 1 12.19 26.70 -28.14
CA PHE A 1 11.01 26.76 -29.03
C PHE A 1 10.83 25.48 -29.83
N ASN A 2 11.83 25.01 -30.58
CA ASN A 2 11.74 23.77 -31.40
C ASN A 2 11.45 22.47 -30.59
N GLU A 3 11.94 22.35 -29.35
CA GLU A 3 11.68 21.16 -28.51
C GLU A 3 10.24 21.10 -27.98
N VAL A 4 9.66 22.26 -27.66
CA VAL A 4 8.28 22.36 -27.16
C VAL A 4 7.28 22.02 -28.26
N GLU A 5 7.53 22.45 -29.50
CA GLU A 5 6.72 22.09 -30.66
C GLU A 5 6.71 20.57 -30.88
N LYS A 6 7.87 19.91 -30.80
CA LYS A 6 7.96 18.44 -30.91
C LYS A 6 7.23 17.70 -29.80
N VAL A 7 7.22 18.24 -28.57
CA VAL A 7 6.46 17.68 -27.45
C VAL A 7 4.95 17.85 -27.67
N ILE A 8 4.51 19.01 -28.17
CA ILE A 8 3.10 19.28 -28.48
C ILE A 8 2.63 18.34 -29.60
N GLU A 9 3.45 18.12 -30.64
CA GLU A 9 3.11 17.28 -31.78
C GLU A 9 3.10 15.78 -31.46
N ASN A 10 4.09 15.29 -30.72
CA ASN A 10 4.27 13.85 -30.48
C ASN A 10 3.71 13.37 -29.13
N GLY A 11 3.38 14.30 -28.23
CA GLY A 11 3.11 14.03 -26.83
C GLY A 11 4.39 13.83 -26.02
N SER A 12 4.35 14.24 -24.75
CA SER A 12 5.49 14.17 -23.83
C SER A 12 6.07 12.76 -23.69
N ALA A 13 5.21 11.74 -23.62
CA ALA A 13 5.65 10.34 -23.48
C ALA A 13 6.50 9.86 -24.68
N ARG A 14 6.06 10.12 -25.91
CA ARG A 14 6.82 9.71 -27.11
C ARG A 14 8.03 10.58 -27.35
N TYR A 15 7.97 11.84 -26.94
CA TYR A 15 9.14 12.71 -27.00
C TYR A 15 10.24 12.24 -26.04
N SER A 16 9.88 11.88 -24.79
CA SER A 16 10.84 11.34 -23.81
C SER A 16 11.31 9.92 -24.13
N LEU A 17 10.50 9.15 -24.86
CA LEU A 17 10.81 7.79 -25.31
C LEU A 17 10.52 7.66 -26.82
N PRO A 18 11.37 8.25 -27.69
CA PRO A 18 11.17 8.25 -29.15
C PRO A 18 11.14 6.84 -29.74
N GLU A 19 11.68 5.90 -28.97
CA GLU A 19 11.84 4.50 -29.28
C GLU A 19 10.74 3.60 -28.66
N SER A 20 9.68 4.19 -28.11
CA SER A 20 8.56 3.46 -27.50
C SER A 20 7.75 2.62 -28.50
N ILE A 21 7.78 2.96 -29.79
CA ILE A 21 7.16 2.16 -30.86
C ILE A 21 8.23 1.26 -31.49
N ARG A 22 8.00 -0.05 -31.46
CA ARG A 22 8.90 -1.07 -32.01
C ARG A 22 8.24 -1.82 -33.14
N SER A 23 9.02 -2.22 -34.14
CA SER A 23 8.54 -3.11 -35.18
C SER A 23 8.20 -4.49 -34.61
N LEU A 24 7.28 -5.21 -35.26
CA LEU A 24 6.94 -6.58 -34.86
C LEU A 24 8.15 -7.50 -34.87
N ASP A 25 9.08 -7.35 -35.82
CA ASP A 25 10.29 -8.18 -35.88
C ASP A 25 11.27 -7.88 -34.75
N TRP A 26 11.35 -6.61 -34.33
CA TRP A 26 12.12 -6.25 -33.14
C TRP A 26 11.48 -6.86 -31.89
N LEU A 27 10.15 -6.80 -31.75
CA LEU A 27 9.41 -7.37 -30.62
C LEU A 27 9.50 -8.90 -30.57
N LYS A 28 9.52 -9.60 -31.70
CA LYS A 28 9.74 -11.05 -31.74
C LYS A 28 11.11 -11.46 -31.17
N THR A 29 12.09 -10.56 -31.25
CA THR A 29 13.48 -10.84 -30.86
C THR A 29 13.82 -10.29 -29.47
N ASN A 30 13.21 -9.19 -29.06
CA ASN A 30 13.57 -8.45 -27.84
C ASN A 30 12.38 -8.23 -26.88
N GLY A 31 11.15 -8.51 -27.33
CA GLY A 31 9.95 -8.34 -26.53
C GLY A 31 9.76 -9.51 -25.57
N HIS A 32 9.35 -9.19 -24.35
CA HIS A 32 8.96 -10.17 -23.35
C HIS A 32 7.47 -10.02 -23.05
N CYS A 33 6.74 -11.13 -23.14
CA CYS A 33 5.33 -11.17 -22.78
C CYS A 33 5.21 -11.25 -21.25
N VAL A 34 4.34 -10.43 -20.67
CA VAL A 34 4.07 -10.38 -19.22
C VAL A 34 2.63 -10.82 -18.91
N ASP A 35 1.99 -11.51 -19.84
CA ASP A 35 0.60 -12.00 -19.78
C ASP A 35 0.50 -13.51 -19.45
N ASN A 36 1.61 -14.13 -19.07
CA ASN A 36 1.66 -15.54 -18.71
C ASN A 36 1.09 -15.84 -17.32
N ILE A 37 0.80 -14.80 -16.52
CA ILE A 37 0.33 -14.93 -15.13
C ILE A 37 -1.06 -14.32 -15.02
N GLU A 38 -1.96 -15.02 -14.32
CA GLU A 38 -3.19 -14.47 -13.77
C GLU A 38 -3.25 -14.69 -12.25
N ALA A 39 -4.13 -13.94 -11.58
CA ALA A 39 -4.25 -13.99 -10.13
C ALA A 39 -5.49 -14.79 -9.70
N GLY A 40 -5.29 -15.88 -8.95
CA GLY A 40 -6.36 -16.73 -8.43
C GLY A 40 -6.27 -16.93 -6.90
N PRO A 41 -7.25 -17.59 -6.27
CA PRO A 41 -7.10 -18.10 -4.90
C PRO A 41 -5.95 -19.12 -4.85
N SER A 42 -5.00 -18.96 -3.92
CA SER A 42 -3.86 -19.89 -3.81
C SER A 42 -4.31 -21.28 -3.36
N THR A 43 -3.59 -22.30 -3.81
CA THR A 43 -3.72 -23.68 -3.31
C THR A 43 -3.05 -23.88 -1.95
N ILE A 44 -2.21 -22.94 -1.51
CA ILE A 44 -1.63 -22.93 -0.16
C ILE A 44 -2.68 -22.39 0.82
N PRO A 45 -3.02 -23.15 1.88
CA PRO A 45 -3.94 -22.67 2.91
C PRO A 45 -3.49 -21.33 3.50
N ALA A 46 -4.43 -20.39 3.65
CA ALA A 46 -4.21 -19.06 4.22
C ALA A 46 -3.24 -18.11 3.45
N ALA A 47 -2.62 -18.53 2.34
CA ALA A 47 -1.80 -17.64 1.50
C ALA A 47 -2.64 -16.59 0.73
N GLY A 48 -3.97 -16.75 0.71
CA GLY A 48 -4.89 -15.83 0.05
C GLY A 48 -4.87 -16.01 -1.47
N ARG A 49 -4.01 -15.28 -2.18
CA ARG A 49 -3.94 -15.30 -3.64
C ARG A 49 -2.62 -15.87 -4.14
N GLY A 50 -2.65 -16.46 -5.33
CA GLY A 50 -1.50 -17.01 -6.03
C GLY A 50 -1.42 -16.54 -7.48
N ALA A 51 -0.25 -16.76 -8.07
CA ALA A 51 0.04 -16.55 -9.49
C ALA A 51 -0.19 -17.86 -10.26
N PHE A 52 -1.01 -17.84 -11.30
CA PHE A 52 -1.38 -19.02 -12.09
C PHE A 52 -0.99 -18.84 -13.55
N ALA A 53 -0.55 -19.91 -14.20
CA ALA A 53 -0.18 -19.88 -15.61
C ALA A 53 -1.42 -19.73 -16.50
N THR A 54 -1.46 -18.72 -17.38
CA THR A 54 -2.59 -18.53 -18.33
C THR A 54 -2.52 -19.45 -19.55
N ARG A 55 -1.36 -20.08 -19.78
CA ARG A 55 -1.05 -20.93 -20.91
C ARG A 55 0.04 -21.94 -20.55
N HIS A 56 0.32 -22.87 -21.45
CA HIS A 56 1.43 -23.80 -21.30
C HIS A 56 2.77 -23.05 -21.36
N ILE A 57 3.65 -23.29 -20.38
CA ILE A 57 5.00 -22.72 -20.31
C ILE A 57 6.00 -23.87 -20.31
N ASN A 58 6.87 -23.94 -21.32
CA ASN A 58 7.88 -25.00 -21.38
C ASN A 58 8.96 -24.76 -20.33
N LYS A 59 9.53 -25.85 -19.81
CA LYS A 59 10.76 -25.83 -19.00
C LYS A 59 11.85 -24.96 -19.64
N GLY A 60 12.46 -24.11 -18.83
CA GLY A 60 13.52 -23.18 -19.23
C GLY A 60 13.02 -21.88 -19.87
N SER A 61 11.71 -21.76 -20.14
CA SER A 61 11.12 -20.53 -20.68
C SER A 61 10.94 -19.48 -19.60
N VAL A 62 11.04 -18.22 -20.01
CA VAL A 62 10.75 -17.08 -19.13
C VAL A 62 9.24 -16.99 -18.91
N ILE A 63 8.83 -17.02 -17.65
CA ILE A 63 7.46 -16.81 -17.19
C ILE A 63 7.15 -15.31 -17.23
N SER A 64 7.99 -14.50 -16.58
CA SER A 64 7.86 -13.06 -16.53
C SER A 64 9.23 -12.41 -16.31
N VAL A 65 9.32 -11.10 -16.54
CA VAL A 65 10.51 -10.28 -16.27
C VAL A 65 10.09 -9.12 -15.39
N SER A 66 10.84 -8.88 -14.31
CA SER A 66 10.60 -7.73 -13.44
C SER A 66 11.81 -6.84 -13.38
N PRO A 67 11.69 -5.56 -13.77
CA PRO A 67 12.63 -4.56 -13.31
C PRO A 67 12.51 -4.40 -11.79
N LEU A 68 13.60 -3.93 -11.19
CA LEU A 68 13.75 -3.82 -9.75
C LEU A 68 13.95 -2.36 -9.35
N LEU A 69 13.21 -1.93 -8.33
CA LEU A 69 13.56 -0.74 -7.56
C LEU A 69 14.54 -1.15 -6.47
N LEU A 70 15.61 -0.37 -6.30
CA LEU A 70 16.64 -0.64 -5.32
C LEU A 70 16.47 0.27 -4.11
N PHE A 71 16.56 -0.32 -2.93
CA PHE A 71 16.44 0.40 -1.67
C PHE A 71 17.51 -0.08 -0.69
N HIS A 72 17.95 0.82 0.19
CA HIS A 72 18.59 0.40 1.43
C HIS A 72 17.55 -0.19 2.37
N ARG A 73 17.90 -1.26 3.10
CA ARG A 73 17.07 -1.84 4.18
C ARG A 73 16.58 -0.80 5.18
N GLU A 74 17.39 0.23 5.43
CA GLU A 74 17.04 1.36 6.28
C GLU A 74 15.80 2.13 5.82
N HIS A 75 15.53 2.20 4.51
CA HIS A 75 14.33 2.85 3.96
C HIS A 75 13.05 2.11 4.31
N PHE A 76 13.15 0.82 4.65
CA PHE A 76 12.04 -0.01 5.08
C PHE A 76 11.86 -0.01 6.60
N LYS A 77 12.66 0.74 7.37
CA LYS A 77 12.40 0.89 8.81
C LYS A 77 11.23 1.84 9.05
N MET A 78 10.41 1.51 10.04
CA MET A 78 9.31 2.34 10.51
C MET A 78 9.16 2.23 12.02
N LYS A 79 8.60 3.28 12.62
CA LYS A 79 8.21 3.27 14.04
C LYS A 79 6.75 2.89 14.18
N VAL A 80 6.45 2.10 15.20
CA VAL A 80 5.08 1.83 15.66
C VAL A 80 4.73 2.75 16.83
N PRO A 81 3.45 2.82 17.27
CA PRO A 81 2.99 3.77 18.30
C PRO A 81 3.75 3.72 19.63
N ASP A 82 4.20 2.55 20.06
CA ASP A 82 4.94 2.38 21.32
C ASP A 82 6.41 2.80 21.22
N GLY A 83 6.84 3.33 20.08
CA GLY A 83 8.19 3.81 19.83
C GLY A 83 9.18 2.72 19.38
N ARG A 84 8.78 1.44 19.38
CA ARG A 84 9.60 0.36 18.80
C ARG A 84 9.80 0.57 17.30
N GLN A 85 10.93 0.07 16.82
CA GLN A 85 11.26 0.04 15.40
C GLN A 85 10.90 -1.32 14.83
N THR A 86 10.30 -1.32 13.65
CA THR A 86 10.02 -2.53 12.86
C THR A 86 10.32 -2.24 11.38
N GLN A 87 10.12 -3.24 10.53
CA GLN A 87 10.20 -3.07 9.08
C GLN A 87 8.81 -2.87 8.47
N GLN A 88 8.75 -2.30 7.27
CA GLN A 88 7.51 -2.20 6.52
C GLN A 88 7.08 -3.58 5.99
N LEU A 89 5.77 -3.86 5.88
CA LEU A 89 5.29 -5.13 5.31
C LEU A 89 5.76 -5.35 3.87
N ALA A 90 6.00 -4.26 3.14
CA ALA A 90 6.56 -4.30 1.80
C ALA A 90 7.90 -5.06 1.71
N THR A 91 8.63 -5.23 2.83
CA THR A 91 9.82 -6.09 2.90
C THR A 91 9.53 -7.51 2.41
N ASN A 92 8.36 -8.08 2.69
CA ASN A 92 7.98 -9.45 2.29
C ASN A 92 7.94 -9.64 0.77
N TYR A 93 7.86 -8.54 0.02
CA TYR A 93 7.80 -8.55 -1.44
C TYR A 93 9.14 -8.12 -2.06
N CYS A 94 10.16 -7.87 -1.25
CA CYS A 94 11.51 -7.55 -1.72
C CYS A 94 12.38 -8.79 -1.75
N PHE A 95 13.23 -8.88 -2.76
CA PHE A 95 14.37 -9.79 -2.75
C PHE A 95 15.52 -9.17 -1.96
N GLY A 96 16.27 -9.98 -1.23
CA GLY A 96 17.40 -9.52 -0.43
C GLY A 96 18.42 -10.61 -0.17
N HIS A 97 19.59 -10.19 0.33
CA HIS A 97 20.67 -11.10 0.72
C HIS A 97 21.12 -10.80 2.16
N PRO A 98 21.42 -11.81 3.00
CA PRO A 98 21.81 -11.58 4.40
C PRO A 98 23.08 -10.74 4.55
N ARG A 99 24.01 -10.86 3.59
CA ARG A 99 25.27 -10.10 3.56
C ARG A 99 25.16 -8.75 2.84
N SER A 100 23.96 -8.21 2.58
CA SER A 100 23.78 -6.94 1.86
C SER A 100 22.77 -6.03 2.55
N THR A 101 22.99 -4.72 2.47
CA THR A 101 22.02 -3.70 2.88
C THR A 101 20.99 -3.41 1.78
N LEU A 102 21.13 -3.99 0.60
CA LEU A 102 20.21 -3.76 -0.52
C LEU A 102 18.97 -4.66 -0.43
N LEU A 103 17.83 -4.06 -0.76
CA LEU A 103 16.58 -4.72 -1.09
C LEU A 103 16.21 -4.41 -2.55
N PHE A 104 15.68 -5.40 -3.25
CA PHE A 104 15.30 -5.33 -4.65
C PHE A 104 13.79 -5.57 -4.75
N PHE A 105 13.03 -4.51 -4.95
CA PHE A 105 11.57 -4.57 -5.06
C PHE A 105 11.15 -4.78 -6.53
N PRO A 106 10.57 -5.94 -6.88
CA PRO A 106 10.04 -6.21 -8.20
C PRO A 106 8.71 -5.48 -8.42
N TYR A 107 8.56 -4.80 -9.55
CA TYR A 107 7.32 -4.06 -9.87
C TYR A 107 6.64 -4.52 -11.16
N ALA A 108 6.98 -5.70 -11.70
CA ALA A 108 6.19 -6.29 -12.77
C ALA A 108 4.79 -6.72 -12.29
N PRO A 109 3.79 -6.75 -13.19
CA PRO A 109 2.45 -7.21 -12.85
C PRO A 109 2.45 -8.63 -12.29
N LEU A 110 1.72 -8.83 -11.18
CA LEU A 110 1.37 -10.12 -10.58
C LEU A 110 2.53 -11.01 -10.08
N VAL A 111 3.79 -10.62 -10.27
CA VAL A 111 4.93 -11.41 -9.78
C VAL A 111 5.01 -11.48 -8.25
N SER A 112 4.43 -10.48 -7.56
CA SER A 112 4.29 -10.47 -6.10
C SER A 112 3.28 -11.49 -5.56
N LEU A 113 2.55 -12.19 -6.44
CA LEU A 113 1.63 -13.28 -6.08
C LEU A 113 2.26 -14.67 -6.26
N ILE A 114 3.50 -14.75 -6.73
CA ILE A 114 4.20 -16.04 -6.87
C ILE A 114 4.63 -16.47 -5.47
N ASN A 115 3.92 -17.44 -4.89
CA ASN A 115 4.10 -17.88 -3.51
C ASN A 115 5.34 -18.77 -3.32
N HIS A 116 5.67 -19.00 -2.05
CA HIS A 116 6.71 -19.92 -1.64
C HIS A 116 6.28 -21.39 -1.72
N ASP A 117 7.14 -22.28 -2.23
CA ASP A 117 7.12 -23.72 -1.97
C ASP A 117 8.56 -24.26 -2.02
N SER A 118 9.10 -24.67 -0.86
CA SER A 118 10.46 -25.24 -0.74
C SER A 118 10.57 -26.68 -1.27
N LYS A 119 9.44 -27.39 -1.43
CA LYS A 119 9.41 -28.83 -1.78
C LYS A 119 9.17 -29.04 -3.27
N LEU A 120 8.25 -28.28 -3.86
CA LEU A 120 7.83 -28.43 -5.25
C LEU A 120 7.85 -27.11 -6.05
N PRO A 121 8.90 -26.28 -5.94
CA PRO A 121 9.00 -25.06 -6.74
C PRO A 121 9.03 -25.43 -8.24
N ASN A 122 8.27 -24.67 -9.04
CA ASN A 122 8.23 -24.84 -10.50
C ASN A 122 8.79 -23.64 -11.26
N ALA A 123 9.27 -22.64 -10.54
CA ALA A 123 9.99 -21.49 -11.07
C ALA A 123 11.28 -21.23 -10.29
N GLU A 124 12.22 -20.52 -10.93
CA GLU A 124 13.42 -19.96 -10.32
C GLU A 124 13.63 -18.53 -10.80
N ILE A 125 14.42 -17.75 -10.06
CA ILE A 125 14.86 -16.41 -10.48
C ILE A 125 16.25 -16.45 -11.09
N ARG A 126 16.51 -15.58 -12.06
CA ARG A 126 17.87 -15.26 -12.53
C ARG A 126 17.98 -13.80 -12.95
N TRP A 127 19.19 -13.24 -12.94
CA TRP A 127 19.41 -11.90 -13.51
C TRP A 127 19.07 -11.87 -15.00
N PHE A 128 18.34 -10.84 -15.41
CA PHE A 128 17.95 -10.62 -16.80
C PHE A 128 19.17 -10.46 -17.71
N LYS A 129 19.14 -11.11 -18.88
CA LYS A 129 20.24 -11.07 -19.85
C LYS A 129 19.81 -10.35 -21.12
N LYS A 130 20.10 -9.05 -21.20
CA LYS A 130 19.86 -8.27 -22.43
C LYS A 130 20.83 -8.64 -23.56
N ASN A 131 22.10 -8.92 -23.22
CA ASN A 131 23.21 -9.40 -24.06
C ASN A 131 24.36 -9.84 -23.15
N ASP A 132 25.17 -10.84 -23.52
CA ASP A 132 26.26 -11.37 -22.67
C ASP A 132 27.26 -10.30 -22.19
N LYS A 133 27.50 -9.23 -22.97
CA LYS A 133 28.42 -8.14 -22.59
C LYS A 133 27.86 -7.16 -21.56
N VAL A 134 26.55 -6.97 -21.50
CA VAL A 134 25.91 -6.00 -20.56
C VAL A 134 25.81 -6.61 -19.16
N LYS A 135 25.85 -7.94 -19.08
CA LYS A 135 25.76 -8.71 -17.83
C LYS A 135 26.96 -8.48 -16.92
N ASP A 136 28.17 -8.47 -17.47
CA ASP A 136 29.39 -8.36 -16.66
C ASP A 136 29.54 -6.94 -16.10
N ASP A 137 29.42 -5.92 -16.95
CA ASP A 137 29.55 -4.52 -16.53
C ASP A 137 28.53 -4.12 -15.43
N MET A 138 27.28 -4.61 -15.48
CA MET A 138 26.25 -4.23 -14.51
C MET A 138 26.40 -4.96 -13.16
N LEU A 139 26.68 -6.27 -13.19
CA LEU A 139 26.85 -7.07 -11.97
C LEU A 139 28.16 -6.76 -11.24
N GLU A 140 29.13 -6.17 -11.95
CA GLU A 140 30.37 -5.68 -11.36
C GLU A 140 30.25 -4.28 -10.73
N ARG A 141 29.14 -3.56 -10.95
CA ARG A 141 28.94 -2.22 -10.36
C ARG A 141 28.87 -2.28 -8.83
N GLU A 142 29.37 -1.22 -8.20
CA GLU A 142 29.16 -0.95 -6.78
C GLU A 142 27.77 -0.33 -6.57
N LEU A 143 26.72 -1.13 -6.66
CA LEU A 143 25.34 -0.64 -6.60
C LEU A 143 25.01 0.16 -5.32
N ILE A 144 25.69 -0.16 -4.21
CA ILE A 144 25.57 0.59 -2.96
C ILE A 144 26.04 2.04 -3.16
N ALA A 145 27.20 2.24 -3.79
CA ALA A 145 27.73 3.57 -4.09
C ALA A 145 26.86 4.29 -5.13
N ASP A 146 26.42 3.58 -6.18
CA ASP A 146 25.54 4.14 -7.20
C ASP A 146 24.20 4.64 -6.63
N LEU A 147 23.60 3.87 -5.71
CA LEU A 147 22.36 4.26 -5.04
C LEU A 147 22.57 5.49 -4.16
N ASN A 148 23.70 5.58 -3.44
CA ASN A 148 24.04 6.75 -2.64
C ASN A 148 24.23 8.01 -3.49
N GLU A 149 24.71 7.85 -4.74
CA GLU A 149 24.89 8.94 -5.71
C GLU A 149 23.63 9.19 -6.57
N SER A 150 22.50 8.54 -6.26
CA SER A 150 21.24 8.65 -7.03
C SER A 150 21.42 8.37 -8.53
N LYS A 151 22.36 7.50 -8.89
CA LYS A 151 22.60 7.11 -10.28
C LYS A 151 21.51 6.16 -10.76
N LYS A 152 21.24 6.21 -12.06
CA LYS A 152 20.33 5.25 -12.69
C LYS A 152 20.93 3.83 -12.63
N VAL A 153 20.16 2.93 -12.05
CA VAL A 153 20.47 1.50 -11.95
C VAL A 153 19.33 0.73 -12.63
N ASP A 154 19.66 0.04 -13.71
CA ASP A 154 18.68 -0.71 -14.52
C ASP A 154 18.88 -2.22 -14.28
N VAL A 155 18.48 -2.72 -13.10
CA VAL A 155 18.55 -4.14 -12.76
C VAL A 155 17.19 -4.80 -12.95
N MET A 156 17.17 -5.99 -13.54
CA MET A 156 15.96 -6.79 -13.72
C MET A 156 16.22 -8.26 -13.41
N ILE A 157 15.18 -8.97 -12.98
CA ILE A 157 15.16 -10.44 -12.82
C ILE A 157 14.19 -11.07 -13.80
N GLU A 158 14.51 -12.28 -14.22
CA GLU A 158 13.62 -13.20 -14.93
C GLU A 158 13.11 -14.25 -13.95
N TYR A 159 11.83 -14.59 -14.08
CA TYR A 159 11.24 -15.78 -13.49
C TYR A 159 11.20 -16.85 -14.58
N VAL A 160 11.78 -18.01 -14.32
CA VAL A 160 12.02 -19.05 -15.33
C VAL A 160 11.42 -20.36 -14.86
N ALA A 161 10.68 -21.04 -15.74
CA ALA A 161 10.08 -22.32 -15.42
C ALA A 161 11.15 -23.41 -15.27
N THR A 162 11.16 -24.15 -14.15
CA THR A 162 12.12 -25.25 -13.90
C THR A 162 11.61 -26.60 -14.43
N LYS A 163 10.33 -26.66 -14.78
CA LYS A 163 9.61 -27.77 -15.44
C LYS A 163 8.54 -27.20 -16.38
N ASP A 164 7.88 -28.06 -17.15
CA ASP A 164 6.70 -27.64 -17.92
C ASP A 164 5.57 -27.27 -16.94
N ILE A 165 4.89 -26.15 -17.18
CA ILE A 165 3.78 -25.64 -16.37
C ILE A 165 2.52 -25.62 -17.23
N GLN A 166 1.46 -26.30 -16.80
CA GLN A 166 0.19 -26.36 -17.54
C GLN A 166 -0.67 -25.10 -17.28
N PRO A 167 -1.58 -24.74 -18.20
CA PRO A 167 -2.56 -23.70 -17.94
C PRO A 167 -3.36 -24.00 -16.65
N GLY A 168 -3.51 -22.99 -15.80
CA GLY A 168 -4.19 -23.09 -14.51
C GLY A 168 -3.36 -23.69 -13.37
N GLU A 169 -2.10 -24.09 -13.61
CA GLU A 169 -1.20 -24.47 -12.52
C GLU A 169 -0.68 -23.24 -11.78
N GLU A 170 -0.60 -23.32 -10.45
CA GLU A 170 0.01 -22.28 -9.61
C GLU A 170 1.52 -22.29 -9.77
N ILE A 171 2.11 -21.11 -9.79
CA ILE A 171 3.54 -20.86 -9.94
C ILE A 171 4.12 -20.61 -8.56
N PHE A 172 5.20 -21.34 -8.23
CA PHE A 172 5.88 -21.29 -6.95
C PHE A 172 7.37 -21.07 -7.11
N LEU A 173 7.94 -20.30 -6.19
CA LEU A 173 9.37 -20.11 -6.01
C LEU A 173 9.83 -20.75 -4.70
N ASP A 174 11.08 -21.19 -4.67
CA ASP A 174 11.78 -21.36 -3.40
C ASP A 174 12.29 -19.98 -2.95
N TYR A 175 11.84 -19.52 -1.78
CA TYR A 175 12.24 -18.23 -1.22
C TYR A 175 13.57 -18.32 -0.46
N GLY A 176 14.14 -19.52 -0.33
CA GLY A 176 15.40 -19.78 0.35
C GLY A 176 15.21 -20.25 1.80
N LYS A 177 16.20 -20.99 2.29
CA LYS A 177 16.16 -21.63 3.61
C LYS A 177 16.08 -20.64 4.76
N GLU A 178 16.70 -19.48 4.62
CA GLU A 178 16.65 -18.42 5.62
C GLU A 178 15.23 -17.86 5.77
N TRP A 179 14.50 -17.74 4.67
CA TRP A 179 13.09 -17.34 4.72
C TRP A 179 12.23 -18.44 5.34
N GLU A 180 12.44 -19.70 4.93
CA GLU A 180 11.68 -20.86 5.44
C GLU A 180 11.86 -20.99 6.96
N HIS A 181 13.09 -20.97 7.46
CA HIS A 181 13.34 -21.02 8.89
C HIS A 181 12.74 -19.82 9.65
N ALA A 182 12.76 -18.63 9.05
CA ALA A 182 12.16 -17.45 9.67
C ALA A 182 10.63 -17.57 9.73
N TRP A 183 10.00 -18.17 8.72
CA TRP A 183 8.57 -18.44 8.70
C TRP A 183 8.18 -19.52 9.71
N GLU A 184 8.92 -20.62 9.78
CA GLU A 184 8.71 -21.69 10.76
C GLU A 184 8.85 -21.17 12.20
N ASP A 185 9.90 -20.38 12.48
CA ASP A 185 10.10 -19.72 13.78
C ASP A 185 8.98 -18.76 14.11
N HIS A 186 8.49 -18.02 13.10
CA HIS A 186 7.34 -17.14 13.25
C HIS A 186 6.09 -17.93 13.62
N GLU A 187 5.73 -18.98 12.89
CA GLU A 187 4.55 -19.79 13.19
C GLU A 187 4.60 -20.44 14.58
N GLU A 188 5.78 -20.91 15.01
CA GLU A 188 5.97 -21.53 16.33
C GLU A 188 5.80 -20.52 17.48
N HIS A 189 6.28 -19.28 17.30
CA HIS A 189 6.33 -18.26 18.34
C HIS A 189 5.29 -17.14 18.16
N TRP A 190 4.44 -17.21 17.15
CA TRP A 190 3.46 -16.18 16.87
C TRP A 190 2.40 -16.13 17.96
N ILE A 191 2.21 -14.93 18.53
CA ILE A 191 1.18 -14.65 19.51
C ILE A 191 0.30 -13.55 18.91
N PRO A 192 -1.02 -13.80 18.74
CA PRO A 192 -1.93 -12.76 18.29
C PRO A 192 -1.98 -11.62 19.31
N GLU A 193 -2.19 -10.39 18.84
CA GLU A 193 -2.50 -9.26 19.72
C GLU A 193 -3.75 -9.56 20.57
N GLU A 194 -3.84 -8.98 21.77
CA GLU A 194 -4.89 -9.27 22.77
C GLU A 194 -6.32 -9.15 22.20
N ASP A 195 -6.53 -8.25 21.24
CA ASP A 195 -7.82 -8.01 20.57
C ASP A 195 -7.87 -8.47 19.11
N ALA A 196 -6.96 -9.35 18.66
CA ALA A 196 -6.91 -9.82 17.27
C ALA A 196 -8.23 -10.46 16.81
N ALA A 197 -8.98 -11.11 17.72
CA ALA A 197 -10.28 -11.69 17.41
C ALA A 197 -11.37 -10.66 17.08
N LYS A 198 -11.22 -9.41 17.52
CA LYS A 198 -12.12 -8.30 17.22
C LYS A 198 -11.63 -7.46 16.04
N TYR A 199 -10.40 -7.69 15.58
CA TYR A 199 -9.82 -6.96 14.47
C TYR A 199 -10.59 -7.23 13.18
N ILE A 200 -10.87 -6.16 12.46
CA ILE A 200 -11.42 -6.20 11.11
C ILE A 200 -10.71 -5.16 10.28
N THR A 201 -10.28 -5.55 9.07
CA THR A 201 -9.63 -4.61 8.16
C THR A 201 -10.61 -3.49 7.79
N TYR A 202 -10.07 -2.28 7.58
CA TYR A 202 -10.87 -1.14 7.11
C TYR A 202 -11.71 -1.49 5.86
N SER A 203 -11.14 -2.20 4.90
CA SER A 203 -11.85 -2.61 3.67
C SER A 203 -13.04 -3.54 3.94
N SER A 204 -12.87 -4.53 4.81
CA SER A 204 -13.95 -5.44 5.22
C SER A 204 -15.00 -4.72 6.04
N PHE A 205 -14.59 -3.80 6.91
CA PHE A 205 -15.51 -3.00 7.69
C PHE A 205 -16.39 -2.11 6.78
N MET A 206 -15.77 -1.46 5.79
CA MET A 206 -16.48 -0.61 4.82
C MET A 206 -17.47 -1.40 3.98
N SER A 207 -17.10 -2.60 3.48
CA SER A 207 -18.01 -3.41 2.66
C SER A 207 -19.27 -3.86 3.42
N ILE A 208 -19.19 -3.95 4.75
CA ILE A 208 -20.30 -4.34 5.63
C ILE A 208 -21.15 -3.15 6.07
N ASN A 209 -20.57 -1.94 6.15
CA ASN A 209 -21.18 -0.78 6.82
C ASN A 209 -21.40 0.45 5.92
N SER A 210 -21.00 0.42 4.64
CA SER A 210 -21.14 1.55 3.72
C SER A 210 -22.58 2.06 3.61
N ASP A 211 -23.55 1.15 3.66
CA ASP A 211 -24.97 1.46 3.42
C ASP A 211 -25.80 1.44 4.72
N LYS A 212 -25.14 1.26 5.86
CA LYS A 212 -25.80 1.22 7.18
C LYS A 212 -25.80 2.60 7.84
N PRO A 213 -26.79 2.87 8.71
CA PRO A 213 -26.75 4.04 9.58
C PRO A 213 -25.47 4.09 10.41
N VAL A 214 -24.91 5.29 10.59
CA VAL A 214 -23.74 5.48 11.44
C VAL A 214 -24.20 5.54 12.90
N ARG A 215 -23.48 4.85 13.78
CA ARG A 215 -23.82 4.79 15.21
C ARG A 215 -23.45 6.10 15.89
N THR A 216 -24.41 6.65 16.63
CA THR A 216 -24.21 7.76 17.56
C THR A 216 -23.27 7.36 18.69
N LYS A 217 -22.72 8.34 19.39
CA LYS A 217 -21.83 8.13 20.55
C LYS A 217 -22.49 7.24 21.61
N ASN A 218 -23.78 7.46 21.88
CA ASN A 218 -24.53 6.66 22.85
C ASN A 218 -24.71 5.21 22.37
N GLU A 219 -25.04 4.98 21.10
CA GLU A 219 -25.15 3.63 20.52
C GLU A 219 -23.80 2.88 20.57
N GLN A 220 -22.68 3.62 20.50
CA GLN A 220 -21.34 3.05 20.60
C GLN A 220 -20.94 2.64 22.03
N GLU A 221 -21.66 3.07 23.08
CA GLU A 221 -21.42 2.60 24.45
C GLU A 221 -21.84 1.13 24.62
N GLU A 222 -22.93 0.73 23.98
CA GLU A 222 -23.44 -0.65 24.01
C GLU A 222 -22.84 -1.53 22.91
N SER A 223 -22.59 -0.94 21.74
CA SER A 223 -22.03 -1.62 20.58
C SER A 223 -20.96 -0.71 19.98
N PRO A 224 -19.68 -0.78 20.41
CA PRO A 224 -18.60 0.06 19.90
C PRO A 224 -18.14 -0.35 18.50
N TYR A 225 -17.58 0.59 17.75
CA TYR A 225 -16.82 0.23 16.54
C TYR A 225 -15.50 -0.45 16.93
N PRO A 226 -14.91 -1.26 16.05
CA PRO A 226 -13.57 -1.82 16.30
C PRO A 226 -12.56 -0.71 16.59
N ASP A 227 -11.64 -0.95 17.52
CA ASP A 227 -10.70 0.08 17.98
C ASP A 227 -9.78 0.62 16.87
N ASN A 228 -9.59 -0.12 15.77
CA ASN A 228 -8.81 0.35 14.62
C ASN A 228 -9.60 1.25 13.66
N ILE A 229 -10.90 1.48 13.90
CA ILE A 229 -11.80 2.22 13.01
C ILE A 229 -12.24 3.54 13.66
N LEU A 230 -12.11 4.63 12.90
CA LEU A 230 -12.53 5.97 13.28
C LEU A 230 -13.66 6.44 12.35
N THR A 231 -14.61 7.18 12.92
CA THR A 231 -15.62 7.88 12.11
C THR A 231 -15.05 9.22 11.64
N ALA A 232 -15.22 9.52 10.36
CA ALA A 232 -14.75 10.75 9.76
C ALA A 232 -15.85 11.41 8.92
N CYS A 233 -15.88 12.74 8.94
CA CYS A 233 -16.88 13.55 8.29
C CYS A 233 -16.21 14.48 7.28
N PHE A 234 -16.78 14.59 6.09
CA PHE A 234 -16.40 15.59 5.09
C PHE A 234 -16.95 16.95 5.52
N TYR A 235 -16.05 17.81 6.01
CA TYR A 235 -16.39 19.14 6.51
C TYR A 235 -15.25 20.14 6.25
N GLU A 236 -15.59 21.23 5.56
CA GLU A 236 -14.69 22.35 5.35
C GLU A 236 -14.89 23.40 6.44
N TYR A 237 -13.90 23.49 7.34
CA TYR A 237 -13.88 24.54 8.35
C TYR A 237 -13.60 25.90 7.71
N PHE A 238 -14.50 26.85 7.94
CA PHE A 238 -14.33 28.25 7.57
C PHE A 238 -14.40 29.13 8.82
N PRO A 239 -13.29 29.77 9.24
CA PRO A 239 -13.28 30.59 10.46
C PRO A 239 -14.23 31.81 10.41
N HIS A 240 -14.73 32.20 9.23
CA HIS A 240 -15.45 33.47 9.00
C HIS A 240 -16.68 33.39 8.10
N LYS A 241 -17.28 32.21 7.82
CA LYS A 241 -18.58 32.19 7.14
C LYS A 241 -19.65 32.67 8.12
N GLY A 242 -20.28 33.80 7.79
CA GLY A 242 -21.09 34.64 8.68
C GLY A 242 -22.47 34.12 9.10
N TYR A 243 -22.56 32.84 9.46
CA TYR A 243 -23.72 32.27 10.18
C TYR A 243 -23.17 31.40 11.31
N ILE A 244 -22.67 32.04 12.36
CA ILE A 244 -22.44 31.35 13.63
C ILE A 244 -23.71 31.54 14.43
N ASP A 245 -24.53 30.50 14.50
CA ASP A 245 -25.90 30.64 15.01
C ASP A 245 -25.94 30.91 16.51
N THR A 246 -25.02 30.32 17.28
CA THR A 246 -24.92 30.56 18.74
C THR A 246 -23.53 30.22 19.25
N TYR A 247 -23.11 30.91 20.32
CA TYR A 247 -21.93 30.55 21.11
C TYR A 247 -22.37 30.28 22.55
N ASP A 248 -22.08 29.08 23.05
CA ASP A 248 -22.15 28.80 24.48
C ASP A 248 -20.73 28.76 25.03
N VAL A 249 -20.43 29.67 25.96
CA VAL A 249 -19.13 29.72 26.64
C VAL A 249 -19.23 28.93 27.95
N GLY A 250 -18.55 27.79 27.99
CA GLY A 250 -18.37 26.97 29.17
C GLY A 250 -17.59 27.69 30.27
N LYS A 251 -17.75 27.23 31.52
CA LYS A 251 -17.09 27.84 32.70
C LYS A 251 -15.56 27.75 32.66
N ASP A 252 -15.02 26.86 31.83
CA ASP A 252 -13.60 26.63 31.56
C ASP A 252 -13.04 27.47 30.39
N GLY A 253 -13.90 28.27 29.76
CA GLY A 253 -13.58 29.06 28.58
C GLY A 253 -13.63 28.28 27.26
N THR A 254 -14.21 27.07 27.25
CA THR A 254 -14.49 26.31 26.03
C THR A 254 -15.74 26.88 25.35
N THR A 255 -15.66 27.15 24.06
CA THR A 255 -16.75 27.71 23.27
C THR A 255 -17.37 26.62 22.40
N THR A 256 -18.68 26.39 22.53
CA THR A 256 -19.40 25.53 21.58
C THR A 256 -19.90 26.38 20.44
N VAL A 257 -19.60 25.95 19.21
CA VAL A 257 -20.03 26.62 17.98
C VAL A 257 -20.84 25.66 17.15
N TRP A 258 -22.06 26.08 16.80
CA TRP A 258 -22.98 25.34 15.96
C TRP A 258 -22.83 25.79 14.51
N ASP A 259 -22.82 24.84 13.60
CA ASP A 259 -22.73 25.04 12.16
C ASP A 259 -23.68 24.08 11.42
N GLU A 260 -24.00 24.39 10.19
CA GLU A 260 -24.82 23.57 9.31
C GLU A 260 -23.95 23.02 8.18
N TRP A 261 -24.07 21.72 7.91
CA TRP A 261 -23.32 21.10 6.83
C TRP A 261 -23.74 21.66 5.47
N GLN A 262 -22.77 21.96 4.63
CA GLN A 262 -23.00 22.50 3.29
C GLN A 262 -22.18 21.70 2.28
N GLU A 263 -22.84 21.24 1.21
CA GLU A 263 -22.16 20.59 0.10
C GLU A 263 -21.38 21.62 -0.72
N THR A 264 -20.10 21.33 -1.01
CA THR A 264 -19.30 22.11 -1.96
C THR A 264 -18.81 21.21 -3.08
N ASP A 265 -18.62 21.77 -4.28
CA ASP A 265 -18.27 21.02 -5.50
C ASP A 265 -16.99 20.17 -5.37
N TYR A 266 -16.13 20.48 -4.40
CA TYR A 266 -14.84 19.86 -4.19
C TYR A 266 -14.69 19.11 -2.86
N LEU A 267 -15.74 19.07 -2.04
CA LEU A 267 -15.68 18.52 -0.69
C LEU A 267 -15.22 17.05 -0.69
N PHE A 268 -15.74 16.27 -1.63
CA PHE A 268 -15.45 14.83 -1.75
C PHE A 268 -14.16 14.52 -2.53
N TYR A 269 -13.56 15.51 -3.21
CA TYR A 269 -12.35 15.29 -4.02
C TYR A 269 -11.05 15.46 -3.24
N ALA A 270 -11.09 16.05 -2.03
CA ALA A 270 -9.88 16.35 -1.28
C ALA A 270 -9.93 15.80 0.15
N HIS A 271 -9.01 14.88 0.46
CA HIS A 271 -8.82 14.28 1.79
C HIS A 271 -8.59 15.32 2.90
N GLN A 272 -8.15 16.54 2.56
CA GLN A 272 -7.99 17.66 3.51
C GLN A 272 -9.29 18.12 4.19
N TYR A 273 -10.45 17.74 3.65
CA TYR A 273 -11.76 18.04 4.25
C TYR A 273 -12.30 16.88 5.07
N LEU A 274 -11.64 15.73 5.06
CA LEU A 274 -12.09 14.56 5.81
C LEU A 274 -11.52 14.61 7.22
N ARG A 275 -12.36 14.92 8.21
CA ARG A 275 -11.95 15.12 9.60
C ARG A 275 -12.47 14.02 10.51
N PRO A 276 -11.71 13.61 11.54
CA PRO A 276 -12.28 12.82 12.62
C PRO A 276 -13.53 13.51 13.20
N CYS A 277 -14.58 12.75 13.42
CA CYS A 277 -15.82 13.28 14.01
C CYS A 277 -16.46 12.28 14.97
N SER A 278 -17.18 12.78 15.96
CA SER A 278 -18.02 11.97 16.86
C SER A 278 -19.48 12.25 16.56
N ILE A 279 -20.23 11.24 16.10
CA ILE A 279 -21.66 11.38 15.81
C ILE A 279 -22.41 11.54 17.13
N LEU A 280 -23.10 12.66 17.31
CA LEU A 280 -23.83 13.00 18.53
C LEU A 280 -25.29 12.54 18.43
N THR A 281 -25.96 12.91 17.35
CA THR A 281 -27.38 12.59 17.10
C THR A 281 -27.59 12.11 15.67
N ARG A 282 -28.66 11.33 15.49
CA ARG A 282 -29.19 10.90 14.20
C ARG A 282 -30.69 11.18 14.19
N GLU A 283 -31.15 11.84 13.15
CA GLU A 283 -32.55 12.14 12.91
C GLU A 283 -32.95 11.58 11.54
N VAL A 284 -34.19 11.14 11.40
CA VAL A 284 -34.73 10.62 10.14
C VAL A 284 -35.57 11.73 9.51
N GLU A 285 -35.14 12.20 8.33
CA GLU A 285 -35.87 13.19 7.57
C GLU A 285 -37.18 12.63 7.00
N PRO A 286 -38.15 13.48 6.59
CA PRO A 286 -39.43 13.03 6.03
C PRO A 286 -39.32 12.15 4.77
N ASN A 287 -38.22 12.26 4.02
CA ASN A 287 -37.88 11.42 2.87
C ASN A 287 -37.38 10.01 3.27
N GLY A 288 -37.13 9.78 4.56
CA GLY A 288 -36.57 8.54 5.10
C GLY A 288 -35.04 8.53 5.19
N ASP A 289 -34.37 9.61 4.80
CA ASP A 289 -32.91 9.71 4.87
C ASP A 289 -32.44 10.05 6.29
N ASP A 290 -31.32 9.46 6.71
CA ASP A 290 -30.69 9.84 7.98
C ASP A 290 -29.85 11.12 7.82
N VAL A 291 -30.08 12.08 8.70
CA VAL A 291 -29.23 13.26 8.92
C VAL A 291 -28.61 13.23 10.30
N TYR A 292 -27.39 13.75 10.39
CA TYR A 292 -26.55 13.58 11.58
C TYR A 292 -26.07 14.93 12.10
N SER A 293 -25.89 15.00 13.42
CA SER A 293 -25.08 16.04 14.04
C SER A 293 -23.81 15.43 14.62
N ALA A 294 -22.66 16.06 14.38
CA ALA A 294 -21.37 15.53 14.80
C ALA A 294 -20.45 16.61 15.39
N LEU A 295 -19.70 16.23 16.42
CA LEU A 295 -18.57 17.02 16.93
C LEU A 295 -17.38 16.81 15.99
N MET A 296 -16.91 17.89 15.38
CA MET A 296 -15.75 17.90 14.49
C MET A 296 -14.45 18.04 15.29
N MET A 297 -13.44 17.26 14.92
CA MET A 297 -12.11 17.32 15.51
C MET A 297 -11.08 17.74 14.46
N ASN A 298 -9.92 18.21 14.92
CA ASN A 298 -8.81 18.53 14.04
C ASN A 298 -8.17 17.29 13.43
N LEU A 299 -7.60 17.48 12.24
CA LEU A 299 -6.69 16.52 11.65
C LEU A 299 -5.44 16.37 12.53
N PRO A 300 -4.84 15.16 12.63
CA PRO A 300 -3.59 14.97 13.35
C PRO A 300 -2.42 15.80 12.79
N ASP A 301 -2.42 16.07 11.47
CA ASP A 301 -1.45 16.94 10.81
C ASP A 301 -2.06 18.31 10.50
N THR A 302 -2.00 19.21 11.48
CA THR A 302 -2.46 20.60 11.36
C THR A 302 -1.42 21.53 10.74
N ILE A 303 -0.20 21.06 10.51
CA ILE A 303 0.94 21.89 10.07
C ILE A 303 0.74 22.36 8.63
N SER A 304 0.15 21.51 7.79
CA SER A 304 -0.02 21.78 6.35
C SER A 304 -1.09 22.83 6.03
N TYR A 305 -2.05 23.08 6.93
CA TYR A 305 -3.18 24.00 6.71
C TYR A 305 -3.63 24.69 8.01
N PRO A 306 -2.80 25.59 8.59
CA PRO A 306 -3.08 26.22 9.87
C PRO A 306 -4.39 27.03 9.90
N GLU A 307 -4.80 27.58 8.76
CA GLU A 307 -6.06 28.33 8.61
C GLU A 307 -7.31 27.44 8.71
N LYS A 308 -7.15 26.12 8.59
CA LYS A 308 -8.23 25.14 8.65
C LYS A 308 -8.32 24.47 10.03
N VAL A 309 -7.61 24.96 11.03
CA VAL A 309 -7.58 24.38 12.37
C VAL A 309 -8.73 24.95 13.20
N ILE A 310 -9.54 24.05 13.77
CA ILE A 310 -10.53 24.38 14.80
C ILE A 310 -9.75 24.80 16.06
N PRO A 311 -10.00 25.96 16.68
CA PRO A 311 -9.24 26.41 17.84
C PRO A 311 -9.29 25.41 19.02
N ASP A 312 -8.19 25.28 19.79
CA ASP A 312 -8.02 24.29 20.89
C ASP A 312 -9.05 24.38 22.04
N LYS A 313 -9.90 25.41 22.05
CA LYS A 313 -11.00 25.60 23.01
C LYS A 313 -12.35 25.73 22.33
N GLU A 314 -12.47 25.26 21.10
CA GLU A 314 -13.70 25.32 20.33
C GLU A 314 -14.25 23.92 20.10
N HIS A 315 -15.48 23.68 20.55
CA HIS A 315 -16.25 22.50 20.20
C HIS A 315 -17.14 22.83 19.01
N ARG A 316 -16.72 22.41 17.81
CA ARG A 316 -17.47 22.63 16.57
C ARG A 316 -18.47 21.50 16.37
N ILE A 317 -19.76 21.80 16.52
CA ILE A 317 -20.85 20.85 16.25
C ILE A 317 -21.49 21.22 14.92
N VAL A 318 -21.50 20.29 13.98
CA VAL A 318 -22.09 20.47 12.66
C VAL A 318 -23.34 19.61 12.56
N SER A 319 -24.47 20.22 12.17
CA SER A 319 -25.77 19.57 11.99
C SER A 319 -26.10 19.39 10.51
N GLY A 320 -27.14 18.60 10.20
CA GLY A 320 -27.59 18.38 8.82
C GLY A 320 -26.61 17.59 7.95
N ILE A 321 -25.67 16.84 8.55
CA ILE A 321 -24.68 16.07 7.80
C ILE A 321 -25.39 14.87 7.17
N PRO A 322 -25.42 14.70 5.84
CA PRO A 322 -26.03 13.53 5.21
C PRO A 322 -25.13 12.31 5.36
N ARG A 323 -25.70 11.10 5.31
CA ARG A 323 -24.93 9.83 5.38
C ARG A 323 -23.76 9.77 4.41
N LYS A 324 -23.90 10.31 3.19
CA LYS A 324 -22.84 10.35 2.15
C LYS A 324 -21.61 11.18 2.55
N ALA A 325 -21.77 12.11 3.49
CA ALA A 325 -20.70 12.95 4.02
C ALA A 325 -19.95 12.31 5.20
N ILE A 326 -20.33 11.10 5.61
CA ILE A 326 -19.71 10.36 6.70
C ILE A 326 -19.08 9.10 6.13
N THR A 327 -17.84 8.83 6.51
CA THR A 327 -17.12 7.59 6.18
C THR A 327 -16.40 7.08 7.41
N PHE A 328 -15.88 5.87 7.29
CA PHE A 328 -14.91 5.35 8.24
C PHE A 328 -13.51 5.53 7.68
N VAL A 329 -12.53 5.62 8.56
CA VAL A 329 -11.11 5.60 8.23
C VAL A 329 -10.38 4.73 9.23
N GLU A 330 -9.23 4.19 8.84
CA GLU A 330 -8.38 3.48 9.77
C GLU A 330 -7.71 4.47 10.73
N MET A 331 -7.66 4.12 12.02
CA MET A 331 -6.94 4.91 13.00
C MET A 331 -5.46 4.99 12.63
N PRO A 332 -4.82 6.16 12.76
CA PRO A 332 -3.39 6.29 12.56
C PRO A 332 -2.63 5.23 13.36
N TYR A 333 -1.69 4.57 12.68
CA TYR A 333 -0.83 3.54 13.25
C TYR A 333 -1.53 2.30 13.82
N ARG A 334 -2.75 2.00 13.37
CA ARG A 334 -3.51 0.80 13.77
C ARG A 334 -3.77 -0.19 12.64
N SER A 335 -3.19 0.06 11.46
CA SER A 335 -3.24 -0.87 10.34
C SER A 335 -2.32 -2.07 10.51
N ASP A 336 -2.53 -3.11 9.71
CA ASP A 336 -1.68 -4.32 9.68
C ASP A 336 -0.19 -3.99 9.56
N GLN A 337 0.13 -2.92 8.83
CA GLN A 337 1.47 -2.38 8.69
C GLN A 337 2.17 -2.11 10.03
N HIS A 338 1.41 -1.74 11.06
CA HIS A 338 1.87 -1.32 12.38
C HIS A 338 1.81 -2.43 13.43
N LEU A 339 1.21 -3.58 13.12
CA LEU A 339 1.20 -4.73 14.03
C LEU A 339 2.62 -5.26 14.18
N ILE A 340 3.13 -5.42 15.40
CA ILE A 340 4.50 -5.89 15.57
C ILE A 340 4.62 -7.39 15.33
N SER A 341 3.59 -8.12 15.71
CA SER A 341 3.48 -9.57 15.60
C SER A 341 3.35 -10.11 14.17
N VAL A 342 3.34 -9.28 13.11
CA VAL A 342 3.24 -9.79 11.73
C VAL A 342 4.62 -10.09 11.12
N PHE A 343 4.67 -11.15 10.31
CA PHE A 343 5.88 -11.64 9.65
C PHE A 343 6.51 -10.62 8.71
N ARG A 344 7.84 -10.47 8.78
CA ARG A 344 8.63 -9.51 7.99
C ARG A 344 9.98 -10.10 7.62
N HIS A 345 10.10 -10.68 6.44
CA HIS A 345 11.35 -11.23 5.94
C HIS A 345 11.44 -11.11 4.41
N PRO A 346 12.55 -10.59 3.85
CA PRO A 346 12.69 -10.52 2.40
C PRO A 346 12.85 -11.92 1.81
N ILE A 347 12.46 -12.07 0.55
CA ILE A 347 12.72 -13.28 -0.25
C ILE A 347 14.23 -13.39 -0.48
N GLY A 348 14.80 -14.57 -0.26
CA GLY A 348 16.23 -14.81 -0.38
C GLY A 348 16.73 -14.81 -1.82
N ILE A 349 17.76 -14.03 -2.11
CA ILE A 349 18.58 -14.22 -3.31
C ILE A 349 19.65 -15.26 -3.01
N PRO A 350 19.78 -16.35 -3.80
CA PRO A 350 20.83 -17.35 -3.58
C PRO A 350 22.24 -16.77 -3.66
N ASP A 351 23.14 -17.27 -2.81
CA ASP A 351 24.55 -16.85 -2.74
C ASP A 351 25.29 -17.07 -4.09
N SER A 352 24.85 -18.06 -4.87
CA SER A 352 25.35 -18.36 -6.22
C SER A 352 24.99 -17.29 -7.27
N MET A 353 23.94 -16.51 -7.02
CA MET A 353 23.47 -15.44 -7.90
C MET A 353 23.93 -14.05 -7.42
N PHE A 354 24.21 -13.89 -6.13
CA PHE A 354 24.46 -12.57 -5.54
C PHE A 354 25.91 -12.08 -5.75
N PRO A 355 26.13 -10.98 -6.50
CA PRO A 355 27.46 -10.46 -6.78
C PRO A 355 28.25 -10.12 -5.50
N PRO A 356 29.56 -10.45 -5.42
CA PRO A 356 30.39 -10.10 -4.27
C PRO A 356 30.46 -8.59 -3.99
N SER A 357 30.47 -7.75 -5.04
CA SER A 357 30.52 -6.29 -4.96
C SER A 357 29.28 -5.67 -4.29
N TRP A 358 28.19 -6.43 -4.15
CA TRP A 358 26.95 -5.95 -3.54
C TRP A 358 26.80 -6.37 -2.08
N LYS A 359 27.78 -7.13 -1.55
CA LYS A 359 27.82 -7.54 -0.15
C LYS A 359 28.48 -6.43 0.65
N ASN A 360 27.97 -6.17 1.85
CA ASN A 360 28.65 -5.32 2.83
C ASN A 360 29.90 -6.10 3.28
N THR A 361 31.07 -5.52 3.06
CA THR A 361 32.36 -6.10 3.45
C THR A 361 32.45 -6.44 4.93
#